data_AF-A0A6G0W795-F1
#
_entry.id   AF-A0A6G0W795-F1
#
_cell.length_a   1.000
_cell.length_b   1.000
_cell.length_c   1.000
_cell.angle_alpha   90.00
_cell.angle_beta   90.00
_cell.angle_gamma   90.00
#
_symmetry.space_group_name_H-M   'P 1'
#
loop_
_entity.id
_entity.type
_entity.pdbx_description
1 polymer ?
#
loop_
_entity_poly.entity_id
_entity_poly.type
_entity_poly.pdbx_seq_one_letter_code
_entity_poly.pdbx_strand_id
1 'polypeptide(L)'
;MQVLSKNPGYSQIIKICGILSGEISNDNEGIEELTPEDISCFKYAPIVSCDIERSFSKYKSMLRDNRRSLEFENIKRHFVTSCWYSFQN
;
A
#
# COMPACT_ATOMS: atom_id res chain seq x y z
N MET A 1 -1.07 19.15 -2.86
CA MET A 1 -1.41 17.73 -2.61
C MET A 1 -2.70 17.30 -3.33
N GLN A 2 -2.78 17.44 -4.65
CA GLN A 2 -4.01 17.14 -5.41
C GLN A 2 -4.18 15.63 -5.73
N VAL A 3 -3.13 14.84 -5.49
CA VAL A 3 -3.07 13.40 -5.77
C VAL A 3 -3.64 12.59 -4.60
N LEU A 4 -3.30 12.93 -3.36
CA LEU A 4 -3.79 12.22 -2.17
C LEU A 4 -5.30 12.38 -1.98
N SER A 5 -5.85 13.57 -2.26
CA SER A 5 -7.28 13.84 -2.17
C SER A 5 -8.12 13.06 -3.18
N LYS A 6 -7.49 12.47 -4.21
CA LYS A 6 -8.15 11.63 -5.22
C LYS A 6 -7.98 10.14 -4.96
N ASN A 7 -7.20 9.77 -3.94
CA ASN A 7 -6.99 8.37 -3.59
C ASN A 7 -7.97 7.99 -2.46
N PRO A 8 -9.08 7.30 -2.76
CA PRO A 8 -10.08 6.92 -1.76
C PRO A 8 -9.49 5.99 -0.68
N GLY A 9 -8.43 5.23 -0.99
CA GLY A 9 -7.76 4.35 -0.04
C GLY A 9 -6.74 5.05 0.86
N TYR A 10 -6.53 6.37 0.71
CA TYR A 10 -5.54 7.09 1.52
C TYR A 10 -5.91 7.12 3.00
N SER A 11 -7.20 7.33 3.32
CA SER A 11 -7.67 7.32 4.71
C SER A 11 -7.42 5.96 5.39
N GLN A 12 -7.68 4.86 4.68
CA GLN A 12 -7.40 3.50 5.14
C GLN A 12 -5.90 3.29 5.40
N ILE A 13 -5.03 3.73 4.49
CA ILE A 13 -3.57 3.62 4.63
C ILE A 13 -3.07 4.40 5.86
N ILE A 14 -3.62 5.59 6.13
CA ILE A 14 -3.26 6.36 7.32
C ILE A 14 -3.65 5.63 8.61
N LYS A 15 -4.85 5.02 8.66
CA LYS A 15 -5.27 4.19 9.81
C LYS A 15 -4.33 3.00 10.02
N ILE A 16 -3.99 2.28 8.95
CA ILE A 16 -3.05 1.16 8.98
C ILE A 16 -1.67 1.62 9.51
N CYS A 17 -1.19 2.78 9.09
CA CYS A 17 0.06 3.35 9.59
C CYS A 17 0.02 3.67 11.08
N GLY A 18 -1.09 4.20 11.58
CA GLY A 18 -1.30 4.42 13.01
C GLY A 18 -1.19 3.13 13.81
N ILE A 19 -1.90 2.07 13.37
CA ILE A 19 -1.85 0.74 13.99
C ILE A 19 -0.40 0.19 14.00
N LEU A 20 0.30 0.28 12.87
CA LEU A 20 1.69 -0.19 12.76
C LEU A 20 2.68 0.60 13.62
N SER A 21 2.34 1.85 13.96
CA SER A 21 3.11 2.72 14.85
C SER A 21 2.77 2.50 16.33
N GLY A 22 1.78 1.65 16.63
CA GLY A 22 1.31 1.37 17.99
C GLY A 22 0.26 2.34 18.52
N GLU A 23 -0.37 3.14 17.65
CA GLU A 23 -1.50 3.97 18.05
C GLU A 23 -2.71 3.10 18.41
N ILE A 24 -3.36 3.43 19.53
CA ILE A 24 -4.56 2.73 19.99
C ILE A 24 -5.76 3.52 19.49
N SER A 25 -6.39 3.05 18.42
CA SER A 25 -7.62 3.59 17.86
C SER A 25 -8.73 2.55 17.89
N ASN A 26 -9.91 2.93 18.39
CA ASN A 26 -11.12 2.08 18.32
C ASN A 26 -11.89 2.25 17.00
N ASP A 27 -11.42 3.15 16.12
CA ASP A 27 -11.99 3.37 14.80
C ASP A 27 -11.32 2.42 13.79
N ASN A 28 -12.02 1.34 13.47
CA ASN A 28 -11.62 0.36 12.45
C ASN A 28 -12.41 0.55 11.14
N GLU A 29 -13.12 1.66 10.96
CA GLU A 29 -13.97 1.86 9.79
C GLU A 29 -13.15 1.81 8.49
N GLY A 30 -13.54 0.93 7.57
CA GLY A 30 -12.86 0.71 6.29
C GLY A 30 -11.64 -0.21 6.34
N ILE A 31 -11.33 -0.83 7.48
CA ILE A 31 -10.27 -1.85 7.61
C ILE A 31 -10.74 -3.10 8.36
N GLU A 32 -12.04 -3.26 8.56
CA GLU A 32 -12.66 -4.32 9.36
C GLU A 32 -12.38 -5.73 8.80
N GLU A 33 -12.24 -5.83 7.47
CA GLU A 33 -11.97 -7.08 6.77
C GLU A 33 -10.48 -7.46 6.75
N LEU A 34 -9.58 -6.56 7.19
CA LEU A 34 -8.15 -6.80 7.17
C LEU A 34 -7.71 -7.66 8.36
N THR A 35 -7.02 -8.75 8.07
CA THR A 35 -6.37 -9.54 9.11
C THR A 35 -5.08 -8.84 9.61
N PRO A 36 -4.56 -9.20 10.79
CA PRO A 36 -3.25 -8.72 11.24
C PRO A 36 -2.12 -9.00 10.22
N GLU A 37 -2.22 -10.11 9.47
CA GLU A 37 -1.28 -10.44 8.40
C GLU A 37 -1.39 -9.45 7.23
N ASP A 38 -2.61 -9.07 6.83
CA ASP A 38 -2.83 -8.06 5.81
C ASP A 38 -2.29 -6.69 6.23
N ILE A 39 -2.54 -6.28 7.47
CA ILE A 39 -2.01 -5.03 8.06
C ILE A 39 -0.48 -5.03 8.03
N SER A 40 0.15 -6.15 8.39
CA SER A 40 1.61 -6.27 8.41
C SER A 40 2.27 -6.07 7.03
N CYS A 41 1.55 -6.38 5.95
CA CYS A 41 2.03 -6.21 4.58
C CYS A 41 2.24 -4.73 4.20
N PHE A 42 1.62 -3.78 4.91
CA PHE A 42 1.76 -2.35 4.67
C PHE A 42 2.95 -1.70 5.39
N LYS A 43 3.73 -2.46 6.16
CA LYS A 43 4.87 -1.97 6.95
C LYS A 43 5.86 -1.08 6.18
N TYR A 44 6.06 -1.37 4.89
CA TYR A 44 6.99 -0.64 4.03
C TYR A 44 6.29 0.14 2.92
N ALA A 45 4.96 0.30 3.00
CA ALA A 45 4.20 1.01 1.99
C ALA A 45 4.58 2.51 2.00
N PRO A 46 4.85 3.12 0.84
CA PRO A 46 5.14 4.55 0.77
C PRO A 46 3.86 5.36 1.01
N ILE A 47 3.90 6.26 1.99
CA ILE A 47 2.75 7.11 2.38
C ILE A 47 2.91 8.54 1.83
N VAL A 48 4.14 8.98 1.59
CA VAL A 48 4.44 10.33 1.08
C VAL A 48 4.17 10.40 -0.43
N SER A 49 3.47 11.44 -0.89
CA SER A 49 3.05 11.57 -2.29
C SER A 49 4.20 11.49 -3.30
N CYS A 50 5.37 12.04 -2.97
CA CYS A 50 6.55 11.98 -3.83
C CYS A 50 7.05 10.55 -4.02
N ASP A 51 7.07 9.75 -2.94
CA ASP A 51 7.51 8.35 -2.96
C ASP A 51 6.47 7.47 -3.65
N ILE A 52 5.18 7.79 -3.47
CA ILE A 52 4.08 7.16 -4.19
C ILE A 52 4.26 7.37 -5.69
N GLU A 53 4.42 8.60 -6.18
CA GLU A 53 4.56 8.86 -7.63
C GLU A 53 5.78 8.14 -8.24
N ARG A 54 6.93 8.18 -7.54
CA ARG A 54 8.15 7.48 -7.95
C ARG A 54 7.97 5.97 -7.98
N SER A 55 7.30 5.41 -6.98
CA SER A 55 7.04 3.96 -6.86
C SER A 55 6.01 3.48 -7.89
N PHE A 56 4.93 4.23 -8.11
CA PHE A 56 3.92 3.90 -9.12
C PHE A 56 4.48 3.90 -10.54
N SER A 57 5.47 4.76 -10.83
CA SER A 57 6.20 4.69 -12.11
C SER A 57 6.92 3.35 -12.28
N LYS A 58 7.55 2.82 -11.22
CA LYS A 58 8.18 1.49 -11.21
C LYS A 58 7.15 0.37 -11.36
N TYR A 59 6.00 0.49 -10.68
CA TYR A 59 4.94 -0.52 -10.67
C TYR A 59 4.10 -0.54 -11.95
N LYS A 60 4.23 0.48 -12.80
CA LYS A 60 3.48 0.62 -14.05
C LYS A 60 3.66 -0.58 -14.99
N SER A 61 4.78 -1.30 -14.93
CA SER A 61 5.01 -2.51 -15.72
C SER A 61 4.24 -3.73 -15.19
N MET A 62 4.00 -3.79 -13.88
CA MET A 62 3.24 -4.83 -13.20
C MET A 62 1.73 -4.58 -13.27
N LEU A 63 1.30 -3.32 -13.10
CA LEU A 63 -0.11 -2.92 -13.04
C LEU A 63 -0.74 -2.64 -14.41
N ARG A 64 0.04 -2.72 -15.50
CA ARG A 64 -0.51 -2.60 -16.86
C ARG A 64 -1.29 -3.86 -17.22
N ASP A 65 -2.47 -3.66 -17.79
CA ASP A 65 -3.24 -4.75 -18.40
C ASP A 65 -2.39 -5.52 -19.43
N ASN A 66 -2.52 -6.85 -19.45
CA ASN A 66 -2.08 -7.74 -20.54
C ASN A 66 -0.58 -8.08 -20.71
N ARG A 67 0.33 -7.84 -19.76
CA ARG A 67 1.73 -8.31 -19.94
C ARG A 67 2.12 -9.59 -19.21
N ARG A 68 1.45 -9.98 -18.12
CA ARG A 68 1.88 -11.13 -17.30
C ARG A 68 0.77 -12.01 -16.71
N SER A 69 -0.51 -11.76 -17.03
CA SER A 69 -1.67 -12.51 -16.49
C SER A 69 -1.47 -12.96 -15.04
N LEU A 70 -1.10 -12.02 -14.17
CA LEU A 70 -0.83 -12.32 -12.76
C LEU A 70 -2.16 -12.40 -12.03
N GLU A 71 -2.39 -13.50 -11.32
CA GLU A 71 -3.42 -13.57 -10.29
C GLU A 71 -3.21 -12.46 -9.26
N PHE A 72 -4.31 -12.00 -8.65
CA PHE A 72 -4.27 -10.91 -7.68
C PHE A 72 -3.30 -11.19 -6.52
N GLU A 73 -3.27 -12.43 -6.02
CA GLU A 73 -2.32 -12.90 -5.02
C GLU A 73 -0.86 -12.68 -5.44
N ASN A 74 -0.53 -12.94 -6.71
CA ASN A 74 0.82 -12.73 -7.22
C ASN A 74 1.17 -11.24 -7.30
N ILE A 75 0.20 -10.39 -7.67
CA ILE A 75 0.37 -8.93 -7.67
C ILE A 75 0.59 -8.42 -6.24
N LYS A 76 -0.20 -8.89 -5.27
CA LYS A 76 -0.06 -8.54 -3.84
C LYS A 76 1.35 -8.85 -3.35
N ARG A 77 1.83 -10.08 -3.55
CA ARG A 77 3.18 -10.51 -3.15
C ARG A 77 4.28 -9.68 -3.80
N HIS A 78 4.16 -9.41 -5.10
CA HIS A 78 5.15 -8.63 -5.82
C HIS A 78 5.17 -7.17 -5.36
N PHE A 79 4.00 -6.59 -5.09
CA PHE A 79 3.88 -5.23 -4.58
C PHE A 79 4.53 -5.09 -3.20
N VAL A 80 4.20 -5.96 -2.25
CA VAL A 80 4.79 -5.95 -0.89
C VAL A 80 6.31 -6.07 -0.95
N THR A 81 6.82 -6.99 -1.77
CA THR A 81 8.28 -7.17 -1.97
C THR A 81 8.93 -5.91 -2.54
N SER A 82 8.28 -5.25 -3.49
CA SER A 82 8.82 -4.06 -4.13
C SER A 82 8.82 -2.83 -3.20
N CYS A 83 7.83 -2.72 -2.33
CA CYS A 83 7.78 -1.71 -1.27
C CYS A 83 8.94 -1.90 -0.29
N TRP A 84 9.20 -3.13 0.17
CA TRP A 84 10.36 -3.43 1.01
C TRP A 84 11.68 -3.05 0.34
N TYR A 85 11.87 -3.45 -0.92
CA TYR A 85 13.10 -3.11 -1.67
C TYR A 85 13.26 -1.59 -1.84
N SER A 86 12.17 -0.87 -2.09
CA SER A 86 12.21 0.59 -2.23
C SER A 86 12.47 1.31 -0.92
N PHE A 87 12.11 0.72 0.22
CA PHE A 87 12.43 1.27 1.55
C PHE A 87 13.92 1.10 1.92
N GLN A 88 14.59 0.07 1.38
CA GLN A 88 16.02 -0.19 1.66
C GLN A 88 17.00 0.67 0.83
N ASN A 89 16.54 1.35 -0.22
CA ASN A 89 17.36 2.13 -1.16
C ASN A 89 17.07 3.63 -1.05
#